data_AF-A0A850MGH8-F1
#
_entry.id   AF-A0A850MGH8-F1
#
_cell.length_a   1.000
_cell.length_b   1.000
_cell.length_c   1.000
_cell.angle_alpha   90.00
_cell.angle_beta   90.00
_cell.angle_gamma   90.00
#
_symmetry.space_group_name_H-M   'P 1'
#
loop_
_entity.id
_entity.type
_entity.pdbx_description
1 polymer ?
#
loop_
_entity_poly.entity_id
_entity_poly.type
_entity_poly.pdbx_seq_one_letter_code
_entity_poly.pdbx_strand_id
1 'polypeptide(L)'
;MPLSKKESLLQKVEPIMKQYISDTNFKWNSNVFTSSSIAKVAMKTLKMPKTQFRLVHKAVRDILKDWEEKSYCEHVETTHYAHCKKTKMIIQFNTYGFASLVPEVFPLPI
;
A
#
# COMPACT_ATOMS: atom_id res chain seq x y z
N MET A 1 -1.10 -27.27 -6.96
CA MET A 1 -1.85 -27.05 -5.69
C MET A 1 -2.76 -25.86 -5.87
N PRO A 2 -4.04 -25.90 -5.48
CA PRO A 2 -4.90 -24.73 -5.51
C PRO A 2 -4.39 -23.69 -4.51
N LEU A 3 -4.08 -22.49 -4.99
CA LEU A 3 -3.71 -21.34 -4.14
C LEU A 3 -4.82 -21.07 -3.13
N SER A 4 -4.46 -20.82 -1.87
CA SER A 4 -5.44 -20.48 -0.85
C SER A 4 -6.21 -19.21 -1.26
N LYS A 5 -7.48 -19.09 -0.87
CA LYS A 5 -8.28 -17.88 -1.15
C LYS A 5 -7.61 -16.59 -0.67
N LYS A 6 -6.75 -16.67 0.37
CA LYS A 6 -5.96 -15.56 0.89
C LYS A 6 -4.84 -15.17 -0.08
N GLU A 7 -4.05 -16.12 -0.56
CA GLU A 7 -2.95 -15.86 -1.51
C GLU A 7 -3.48 -15.31 -2.84
N SER A 8 -4.62 -15.83 -3.31
CA SER A 8 -5.27 -15.30 -4.51
C SER A 8 -5.69 -13.83 -4.36
N LEU A 9 -6.09 -13.41 -3.15
CA LEU A 9 -6.44 -12.02 -2.88
C LEU A 9 -5.18 -11.13 -2.82
N LEU A 10 -4.11 -11.60 -2.17
CA LEU A 10 -2.84 -10.88 -2.10
C LEU A 10 -2.26 -10.62 -3.50
N GLN A 11 -2.22 -11.64 -4.35
CA GLN A 11 -1.74 -11.53 -5.74
C GLN A 11 -2.54 -10.55 -6.59
N LYS A 12 -3.83 -10.33 -6.29
CA LYS A 12 -4.67 -9.36 -7.00
C LYS A 12 -4.52 -7.94 -6.45
N VAL A 13 -4.33 -7.81 -5.14
CA VAL A 13 -4.23 -6.52 -4.46
C VAL A 13 -2.86 -5.87 -4.68
N GLU A 14 -1.78 -6.65 -4.63
CA GLU A 14 -0.40 -6.17 -4.78
C GLU A 14 -0.16 -5.33 -6.05
N PRO A 15 -0.54 -5.76 -7.28
CA PRO A 15 -0.33 -4.96 -8.49
C PRO A 15 -1.12 -3.65 -8.46
N ILE A 16 -2.32 -3.65 -7.87
CA ILE A 16 -3.14 -2.43 -7.74
C ILE A 16 -2.47 -1.45 -6.78
N MET A 17 -1.85 -1.95 -5.71
CA MET A 17 -1.10 -1.12 -4.78
C MET A 17 0.10 -0.47 -5.46
N LYS A 18 0.90 -1.25 -6.19
CA LYS A 18 2.07 -0.75 -6.93
C LYS A 18 1.68 0.35 -7.91
N GLN A 19 0.64 0.11 -8.71
CA GLN A 19 0.14 1.10 -9.67
C GLN A 19 -0.32 2.38 -8.97
N TYR A 20 -1.14 2.27 -7.92
CA TYR A 20 -1.66 3.45 -7.22
C TYR A 20 -0.54 4.28 -6.58
N ILE A 21 0.45 3.63 -5.97
CA ILE A 21 1.59 4.30 -5.34
C ILE A 21 2.45 4.99 -6.41
N SER A 22 2.74 4.29 -7.52
CA SER A 22 3.43 4.83 -8.69
C SER A 22 2.74 6.09 -9.23
N ASP A 23 1.45 5.99 -9.56
CA ASP A 23 0.69 7.09 -10.17
C ASP A 23 0.61 8.29 -9.22
N THR A 24 0.44 8.05 -7.93
CA THR A 24 0.36 9.12 -6.93
C THR A 24 1.71 9.79 -6.74
N ASN A 25 2.80 9.02 -6.74
CA ASN A 25 4.15 9.56 -6.68
C ASN A 25 4.49 10.37 -7.93
N PHE A 26 4.23 9.83 -9.13
CA PHE A 26 4.46 10.53 -10.39
C PHE A 26 3.67 11.84 -10.48
N LYS A 27 2.39 11.83 -10.08
CA LYS A 27 1.52 12.99 -10.22
C LYS A 27 1.74 14.06 -9.15
N TRP A 28 2.12 13.67 -7.94
CA TRP A 28 2.12 14.57 -6.77
C TRP A 28 3.43 14.60 -5.99
N ASN A 29 4.44 13.85 -6.43
CA ASN A 29 5.68 13.58 -5.70
C ASN A 29 5.45 13.12 -4.25
N SER A 30 4.32 12.43 -4.03
CA SER A 30 3.95 11.97 -2.69
C SER A 30 4.57 10.61 -2.41
N ASN A 31 5.21 10.49 -1.25
CA ASN A 31 5.80 9.26 -0.74
C ASN A 31 5.10 8.71 0.50
N VAL A 32 4.04 9.36 0.97
CA VAL A 32 3.33 9.00 2.20
C VAL A 32 1.92 8.54 1.89
N PHE A 33 1.56 7.35 2.38
CA PHE A 33 0.28 6.73 2.11
C PHE A 33 -0.34 6.18 3.40
N THR A 34 -1.67 6.14 3.46
CA THR A 34 -2.37 5.45 4.55
C THR A 34 -2.81 4.08 4.06
N SER A 35 -2.67 3.05 4.91
CA SER A 35 -3.18 1.70 4.57
C SER A 35 -4.67 1.70 4.21
N SER A 36 -5.45 2.65 4.77
CA SER A 36 -6.87 2.80 4.51
C SER A 36 -7.18 3.40 3.13
N SER A 37 -6.38 4.37 2.64
CA SER A 37 -6.56 4.91 1.29
C SER A 37 -6.24 3.85 0.24
N ILE A 38 -5.14 3.13 0.43
CA ILE A 38 -4.73 2.01 -0.43
C ILE A 38 -5.83 0.93 -0.50
N ALA A 39 -6.37 0.51 0.66
CA ALA A 39 -7.44 -0.48 0.69
C ALA A 39 -8.72 -0.03 -0.01
N LYS A 40 -9.11 1.26 0.11
CA LYS A 40 -10.27 1.81 -0.61
C LYS A 40 -10.07 1.77 -2.12
N VAL A 41 -8.86 2.09 -2.60
CA VAL A 41 -8.53 2.01 -4.04
C VAL A 41 -8.59 0.57 -4.52
N ALA A 42 -7.93 -0.36 -3.83
CA ALA A 42 -7.96 -1.79 -4.17
C ALA A 42 -9.39 -2.34 -4.24
N MET A 43 -10.26 -2.00 -3.27
CA MET A 43 -11.66 -2.39 -3.30
C MET A 43 -12.44 -1.82 -4.48
N LYS A 44 -12.22 -0.53 -4.80
CA LYS A 44 -12.89 0.13 -5.92
C LYS A 44 -12.51 -0.53 -7.24
N THR A 45 -11.22 -0.83 -7.43
CA THR A 45 -10.70 -1.48 -8.63
C THR A 45 -11.22 -2.92 -8.77
N LEU A 46 -11.25 -3.67 -7.67
CA LEU A 46 -11.77 -5.05 -7.64
C LEU A 46 -13.31 -5.14 -7.62
N LYS A 47 -14.01 -4.00 -7.62
CA LYS A 47 -15.48 -3.90 -7.51
C LYS A 47 -16.05 -4.70 -6.32
N MET A 48 -15.34 -4.72 -5.20
CA MET A 48 -15.71 -5.48 -4.00
C MET A 48 -16.72 -4.70 -3.12
N PRO A 49 -17.66 -5.38 -2.46
CA PRO A 49 -18.62 -4.72 -1.58
C PRO A 49 -17.94 -4.16 -0.32
N LYS A 50 -18.47 -3.05 0.22
CA LYS A 50 -17.94 -2.37 1.41
C LYS A 50 -17.79 -3.30 2.63
N THR A 51 -18.63 -4.33 2.74
CA THR A 51 -18.59 -5.34 3.80
C THR A 51 -17.25 -6.10 3.86
N GLN A 52 -16.53 -6.19 2.73
CA GLN A 52 -15.25 -6.87 2.64
C GLN A 52 -14.04 -5.97 2.93
N PHE A 53 -14.26 -4.70 3.31
CA PHE A 53 -13.17 -3.77 3.62
C PHE A 53 -12.19 -4.32 4.65
N ARG A 54 -12.68 -5.00 5.68
CA ARG A 54 -11.81 -5.59 6.72
C ARG A 54 -10.85 -6.64 6.15
N LEU A 55 -11.29 -7.44 5.17
CA LEU A 55 -10.46 -8.46 4.52
C LEU A 55 -9.41 -7.82 3.63
N VAL A 56 -9.81 -6.87 2.78
CA VAL A 56 -8.88 -6.17 1.87
C VAL A 56 -7.88 -5.33 2.67
N HIS A 57 -8.33 -4.63 3.71
CA HIS A 57 -7.44 -3.84 4.57
C HIS A 57 -6.47 -4.71 5.37
N LYS A 58 -6.83 -5.95 5.70
CA LYS A 58 -5.89 -6.92 6.25
C LYS A 58 -4.86 -7.35 5.21
N ALA A 59 -5.29 -7.71 4.00
CA ALA A 59 -4.39 -8.09 2.90
C ALA A 59 -3.39 -6.97 2.56
N VAL A 60 -3.85 -5.72 2.49
CA VAL A 60 -3.02 -4.54 2.27
C VAL A 60 -1.98 -4.39 3.40
N ARG A 61 -2.38 -4.56 4.66
CA ARG A 61 -1.43 -4.49 5.79
C ARG A 61 -0.41 -5.62 5.79
N ASP A 62 -0.82 -6.83 5.44
CA ASP A 62 0.10 -7.97 5.30
C ASP A 62 1.17 -7.64 4.22
N ILE A 63 0.77 -7.16 3.04
CA ILE A 63 1.71 -6.74 1.98
C ILE A 63 2.64 -5.61 2.43
N LEU A 64 2.10 -4.62 3.13
CA LEU A 64 2.88 -3.46 3.58
C LEU A 64 3.90 -3.85 4.65
N LYS A 65 3.59 -4.82 5.50
CA LYS A 65 4.56 -5.40 6.44
C LYS A 65 5.65 -6.16 5.71
N ASP A 66 5.30 -6.97 4.72
CA ASP A 66 6.31 -7.67 3.90
C ASP A 66 7.23 -6.68 3.17
N TRP A 67 6.71 -5.53 2.76
CA TRP A 67 7.51 -4.45 2.14
C TRP A 67 8.36 -3.68 3.15
N GLU A 68 7.88 -3.50 4.38
CA GLU A 68 8.62 -2.92 5.49
C GLU A 68 9.80 -3.81 5.89
N GLU A 69 9.60 -5.13 6.00
CA GLU A 69 10.67 -6.11 6.24
C GLU A 69 11.73 -6.11 5.13
N LYS A 70 11.34 -5.77 3.90
CA LYS A 70 12.24 -5.58 2.74
C LYS A 70 12.83 -4.17 2.64
N SER A 71 12.56 -3.31 3.62
CA SER A 71 13.02 -1.92 3.66
C SER A 71 12.56 -1.06 2.47
N TYR A 72 11.43 -1.40 1.83
CA TYR A 72 10.83 -0.57 0.79
C TYR A 72 10.03 0.61 1.37
N CYS A 73 9.54 0.45 2.59
CA CYS A 73 8.79 1.48 3.27
C CYS A 73 8.95 1.39 4.78
N GLU A 74 8.64 2.48 5.46
CA GLU A 74 8.70 2.58 6.91
C GLU A 74 7.33 2.99 7.45
N HIS A 75 6.92 2.38 8.55
CA HIS A 75 5.75 2.83 9.28
C HIS A 75 6.06 4.15 10.01
N VAL A 76 5.34 5.21 9.63
CA VAL A 76 5.42 6.50 10.32
C VAL A 76 4.41 6.46 11.46
N GLU A 77 4.90 6.36 12.69
CA GLU A 77 4.06 6.51 13.87
C GLU A 77 3.44 7.91 13.87
N THR A 78 2.13 7.98 13.63
CA THR A 78 1.39 9.20 13.94
C THR A 78 1.05 9.24 15.41
N THR A 79 1.49 10.31 16.05
CA THR A 79 1.11 10.76 17.39
C THR A 79 -0.36 10.50 17.70
N HIS A 80 -0.60 9.91 18.87
CA HIS A 80 -1.93 9.76 19.45
C HIS A 80 -2.61 11.14 19.53
N TYR A 81 -3.60 11.41 18.68
CA TYR A 81 -4.54 12.49 18.96
C TYR A 81 -5.30 12.12 20.22
N ALA A 82 -5.17 12.93 21.28
CA ALA A 82 -5.78 12.67 22.59
C ALA A 82 -7.29 12.34 22.55
N HIS A 83 -8.00 12.80 21.52
CA HIS A 83 -9.43 12.54 21.29
C HIS A 83 -9.76 11.45 20.26
N CYS A 84 -8.77 10.87 19.57
CA CYS A 84 -8.99 9.85 18.55
C CYS A 84 -8.13 8.60 18.81
N LYS A 85 -8.73 7.55 19.35
CA LYS A 85 -8.10 6.23 19.60
C LYS A 85 -7.61 5.50 18.33
N LYS A 86 -7.79 6.06 17.13
CA LYS A 86 -7.46 5.39 15.86
C LYS A 86 -6.13 5.91 15.33
N THR A 87 -5.04 5.24 15.68
CA THR A 87 -3.78 5.32 14.93
C THR A 87 -4.05 4.85 13.50
N LYS A 88 -3.89 5.75 12.54
CA LYS A 88 -3.88 5.37 11.12
C LYS A 88 -2.50 4.83 10.85
N MET A 89 -2.39 3.61 10.32
CA MET A 89 -1.10 3.13 9.81
C MET A 89 -0.75 3.98 8.59
N ILE A 90 0.20 4.89 8.79
CA ILE A 90 0.78 5.77 7.77
C ILE A 90 2.14 5.18 7.40
N ILE A 91 2.42 5.13 6.12
CA ILE A 91 3.59 4.46 5.59
C ILE A 91 4.28 5.42 4.64
N GLN A 92 5.59 5.54 4.79
CA GLN A 92 6.42 6.36 3.95
C GLN A 92 7.35 5.46 3.12
N PHE A 93 7.31 5.63 1.81
CA PHE A 93 8.21 4.92 0.90
C PHE A 93 9.51 5.71 0.76
N ASN A 94 10.64 4.99 0.84
CA ASN A 94 11.94 5.55 0.54
C ASN A 94 12.25 5.43 -0.96
N THR A 95 13.30 6.12 -1.42
CA THR A 95 13.71 6.16 -2.83
C THR A 95 14.01 4.75 -3.37
N TYR A 96 14.61 3.90 -2.53
CA TYR A 96 14.91 2.51 -2.84
C TYR A 96 13.63 1.67 -3.06
N GLY A 97 12.62 1.86 -2.22
CA GLY A 97 11.32 1.20 -2.32
C GLY A 97 10.58 1.59 -3.59
N PHE A 98 10.60 2.87 -3.97
CA PHE A 98 10.08 3.30 -5.27
C PHE A 98 10.83 2.65 -6.44
N ALA A 99 12.17 2.62 -6.39
CA ALA A 99 12.97 2.03 -7.46
C ALA A 99 12.74 0.52 -7.59
N SER A 100 12.53 -0.16 -6.46
CA SER A 100 12.32 -1.61 -6.40
C SER A 100 10.89 -2.03 -6.78
N LEU A 101 9.89 -1.19 -6.46
CA LEU A 101 8.49 -1.48 -6.74
C LEU A 101 8.03 -0.96 -8.11
N VAL A 102 8.72 0.05 -8.64
CA VAL A 102 8.38 0.77 -9.87
C VAL A 102 9.66 1.15 -10.63
N PRO A 103 10.32 0.19 -11.30
CA PRO A 103 11.56 0.45 -12.03
C PRO A 103 11.38 1.40 -13.22
N GLU A 104 10.16 1.60 -13.71
CA GLU A 104 9.86 2.40 -14.91
C GLU A 104 9.71 3.92 -14.66
N VAL A 105 9.74 4.39 -13.40
CA VAL A 105 9.37 5.78 -13.06
C VAL A 105 10.55 6.66 -12.63
N PHE A 106 11.77 6.12 -12.56
CA PHE A 106 12.94 6.98 -12.41
C PHE A 106 13.28 7.64 -13.74
N PRO A 107 13.25 8.98 -13.86
CA PRO A 107 14.02 9.61 -14.91
C PRO A 107 15.48 9.19 -14.69
N LEU A 108 16.06 8.56 -15.71
CA LEU A 108 17.49 8.26 -15.74
C LEU A 108 18.26 9.52 -15.32
N PRO A 109 19.28 9.42 -14.45
CA PRO A 109 20.15 10.56 -14.21
C PRO A 109 20.75 10.99 -15.55
N ILE A 110 20.52 12.25 -15.92
CA ILE A 110 21.17 12.94 -17.04
C ILE A 110 22.62 13.23 -16.63
#